data_AF-A0A2A4MMK1-F1
#
_entry.id   AF-A0A2A4MMK1-F1
#
_cell.length_a   1.000
_cell.length_b   1.000
_cell.length_c   1.000
_cell.angle_alpha   90.00
_cell.angle_beta   90.00
_cell.angle_gamma   90.00
#
_symmetry.space_group_name_H-M   'P 1'
#
loop_
_entity.id
_entity.type
_entity.pdbx_description
1 polymer ?
#
loop_
_entity_poly.entity_id
_entity_poly.type
_entity_poly.pdbx_seq_one_letter_code
_entity_poly.pdbx_strand_id
1 'polypeptide(L)'
;MPSGNCDSEPQSPESTVSAQGSQADNVLNHLCGGCHVLPKPATKTAAEWPSVVWRMQTHRSQRAMRLLSETEINEITEYLIQNAKEQ
;
A
#
# COMPACT_ATOMS: atom_id res chain seq x y z
N MET A 1 -0.30 2.72 -49.42
CA MET A 1 0.65 2.40 -48.33
C MET A 1 -0.03 2.72 -47.01
N PRO A 2 -0.29 1.74 -46.13
CA PRO A 2 -0.95 1.98 -44.85
C PRO A 2 0.08 2.32 -43.77
N SER A 3 -0.01 3.50 -43.15
CA SER A 3 0.77 3.85 -41.96
C SER A 3 -0.20 4.06 -40.81
N GLY A 4 -0.06 3.20 -39.80
CA GLY A 4 -1.08 2.88 -38.81
C GLY A 4 -1.39 3.96 -37.78
N ASN A 5 -2.58 3.79 -37.19
CA ASN A 5 -2.97 4.38 -35.92
C ASN A 5 -2.05 3.87 -34.80
N CYS A 6 -1.30 4.76 -34.16
CA CYS A 6 -0.73 4.55 -32.83
C CYS A 6 -1.64 5.22 -31.78
N ASP A 7 -2.76 4.57 -31.50
CA ASP A 7 -3.56 4.83 -30.31
C ASP A 7 -2.94 4.04 -29.16
N SER A 8 -2.33 4.70 -28.17
CA SER A 8 -1.90 4.08 -26.90
C SER A 8 -1.45 5.14 -25.88
N GLU A 9 -2.39 5.74 -25.16
CA GLU A 9 -2.21 6.22 -23.79
C GLU A 9 -3.59 6.12 -23.10
N PRO A 10 -3.73 5.71 -21.82
CA PRO A 10 -2.71 5.52 -20.78
C PRO A 10 -2.63 4.08 -20.25
N GLN A 11 -1.41 3.63 -19.92
CA GLN A 11 -1.22 2.55 -18.95
C GLN A 11 -1.58 3.07 -17.55
N SER A 12 -2.89 3.18 -17.29
CA SER A 12 -3.41 2.97 -15.95
C SER A 12 -3.11 1.52 -15.61
N PRO A 13 -2.33 1.20 -14.56
CA PRO A 13 -2.27 -0.17 -14.09
C PRO A 13 -3.64 -0.49 -13.51
N GLU A 14 -4.50 -1.06 -14.35
CA GLU A 14 -5.62 -1.87 -13.91
C GLU A 14 -5.01 -3.06 -13.19
N SER A 15 -4.74 -2.87 -11.90
CA SER A 15 -4.23 -3.89 -11.00
C SER A 15 -5.26 -5.00 -10.93
N THR A 16 -4.99 -6.06 -11.70
CA THR A 16 -5.69 -7.33 -11.62
C THR A 16 -5.67 -7.80 -10.16
N VAL A 17 -6.83 -7.66 -9.52
CA VAL A 17 -7.18 -8.21 -8.23
C VAL A 17 -7.01 -9.73 -8.29
N SER A 18 -6.08 -10.30 -7.51
CA SER A 18 -6.11 -11.67 -6.93
C SER A 18 -4.74 -12.26 -6.54
N ALA A 19 -3.62 -11.54 -6.70
CA ALA A 19 -2.32 -11.90 -6.08
C ALA A 19 -1.98 -11.05 -4.83
N GLN A 20 -2.96 -10.30 -4.33
CA GLN A 20 -2.71 -9.05 -3.60
C GLN A 20 -2.28 -9.21 -2.15
N GLY A 21 -2.55 -10.34 -1.50
CA GLY A 21 -2.10 -10.59 -0.12
C GLY A 21 -0.58 -10.63 0.00
N SER A 22 0.08 -11.47 -0.81
CA SER A 22 1.54 -11.60 -0.78
C SER A 22 2.27 -10.40 -1.38
N GLN A 23 1.67 -9.71 -2.36
CA GLN A 23 2.26 -8.49 -2.90
C GLN A 23 2.15 -7.33 -1.91
N ALA A 24 0.99 -7.13 -1.27
CA ALA A 24 0.81 -6.10 -0.25
C ALA A 24 1.69 -6.36 0.99
N ASP A 25 1.90 -7.63 1.35
CA ASP A 25 2.87 -8.04 2.37
C ASP A 25 4.29 -7.57 2.05
N ASN A 26 4.76 -7.85 0.83
CA ASN A 26 6.10 -7.46 0.40
C ASN A 26 6.21 -5.93 0.29
N VAL A 27 5.17 -5.27 -0.24
CA VAL A 27 5.09 -3.82 -0.34
C VAL A 27 5.13 -3.19 1.05
N LEU A 28 4.33 -3.66 2.01
CA LEU A 28 4.38 -3.22 3.40
C LEU A 28 5.78 -3.42 3.99
N ASN A 29 6.42 -4.58 3.76
CA ASN A 29 7.77 -4.82 4.25
C ASN A 29 8.81 -3.86 3.66
N HIS A 30 8.79 -3.67 2.34
CA HIS A 30 9.71 -2.77 1.64
C HIS A 30 9.48 -1.29 1.99
N LEU A 31 8.23 -0.89 2.18
CA LEU A 31 7.87 0.50 2.44
C LEU A 31 8.02 0.85 3.92
N CYS A 32 7.58 -0.02 4.82
CA CYS A 32 7.41 0.29 6.23
C CYS A 32 8.42 -0.44 7.14
N GLY A 33 9.10 -1.49 6.68
CA GLY A 33 10.09 -2.25 7.45
C GLY A 33 11.50 -1.63 7.52
N GLY A 34 11.77 -0.57 6.75
CA GLY A 34 13.10 0.06 6.71
C GLY A 34 13.44 0.92 7.92
N CYS A 35 12.46 1.33 8.73
CA CYS A 35 12.67 2.27 9.84
C CYS A 35 12.71 1.60 11.22
N HIS A 36 11.90 0.57 11.42
CA HIS A 36 11.81 -0.25 12.63
C HIS A 36 10.97 -1.50 12.33
N VAL A 37 10.83 -2.38 13.32
CA VAL A 37 9.98 -3.59 13.21
C VAL A 37 8.55 -3.22 12.86
N LEU A 38 7.99 -3.90 11.87
CA LEU A 38 6.61 -3.71 11.43
C LEU A 38 5.61 -4.16 12.49
N PRO A 39 4.52 -3.40 12.69
CA PRO A 39 3.43 -3.87 13.52
C PRO A 39 2.77 -5.07 12.84
N LYS A 40 2.57 -6.17 13.59
CA LYS A 40 1.88 -7.35 13.05
C LYS A 40 0.41 -6.99 12.78
N PRO A 41 -0.19 -7.44 11.65
CA PRO A 41 -1.60 -7.15 11.32
C PRO A 41 -2.60 -7.56 12.44
N ALA A 42 -2.32 -8.65 13.15
CA ALA A 42 -3.16 -9.11 14.27
C ALA A 42 -3.00 -8.31 15.58
N THR A 43 -2.23 -7.21 15.61
CA THR A 43 -2.06 -6.38 16.82
C THR A 43 -3.11 -5.29 16.98
N LYS A 44 -3.82 -4.96 15.89
CA LYS A 44 -4.82 -3.89 15.83
C LYS A 44 -6.08 -4.37 15.14
N THR A 45 -7.18 -3.72 15.47
CA THR A 45 -8.48 -3.97 14.87
C THR A 45 -8.56 -3.30 13.49
N ALA A 46 -9.46 -3.77 12.62
CA ALA A 46 -9.67 -3.19 11.30
C ALA A 46 -9.89 -1.67 11.34
N ALA A 47 -10.65 -1.17 12.32
CA ALA A 47 -10.92 0.26 12.47
C ALA A 47 -9.71 1.10 12.92
N GLU A 48 -8.72 0.49 13.58
CA GLU A 48 -7.51 1.19 14.04
C GLU A 48 -6.46 1.35 12.93
N TRP A 49 -6.41 0.43 11.97
CA TRP A 49 -5.35 0.38 10.94
C TRP A 49 -5.20 1.64 10.08
N PRO A 50 -6.29 2.28 9.58
CA PRO A 50 -6.16 3.53 8.83
C PRO A 50 -5.43 4.64 9.61
N SER A 51 -5.70 4.74 10.93
CA SER A 51 -5.03 5.71 11.80
C SER A 51 -3.54 5.39 11.98
N VAL A 52 -3.17 4.11 12.03
CA VAL A 52 -1.76 3.68 12.13
C VAL A 52 -1.00 4.03 10.85
N VAL A 53 -1.56 3.71 9.68
CA VAL A 53 -0.93 4.00 8.37
C VAL A 53 -0.72 5.51 8.20
N TRP A 54 -1.72 6.32 8.56
CA TRP A 54 -1.61 7.78 8.52
C TRP A 54 -0.50 8.34 9.44
N ARG A 55 -0.34 7.76 10.63
CA ARG A 55 0.78 8.11 11.53
C ARG A 55 2.14 7.74 10.94
N MET A 56 2.25 6.57 10.29
CA MET A 56 3.49 6.20 9.60
C MET A 56 3.82 7.19 8.50
N GLN A 57 2.85 7.57 7.66
CA GLN A 57 3.02 8.58 6.62
C GLN A 57 3.46 9.94 7.19
N THR A 58 2.85 10.37 8.30
CA THR A 58 3.23 11.61 8.99
C THR A 58 4.68 11.57 9.47
N HIS A 59 5.11 10.46 10.08
CA HIS A 59 6.50 10.30 10.50
C HIS A 59 7.49 10.26 9.33
N ARG A 60 7.11 9.66 8.19
CA ARG A 60 7.93 9.69 6.97
C ARG A 60 8.15 11.12 6.48
N SER A 61 7.09 11.92 6.46
CA SER A 61 7.15 13.34 6.12
C SER A 61 8.11 14.11 7.03
N GLN A 62 7.96 13.93 8.35
CA GLN A 62 8.82 14.58 9.35
C GLN A 62 10.30 14.20 9.24
N ARG A 63 10.59 13.00 8.74
CA ARG A 63 11.97 12.51 8.53
C ARG A 63 12.49 12.76 7.11
N ALA A 64 11.78 13.57 6.30
CA ALA A 64 12.09 13.83 4.90
C ALA A 64 12.30 12.55 4.07
N MET A 65 11.53 11.49 4.39
CA MET A 65 11.52 10.24 3.64
C MET A 65 10.51 10.30 2.50
N ARG A 66 10.63 9.36 1.55
CA ARG A 66 9.65 9.21 0.46
C ARG A 66 8.24 9.04 1.01
N LEU A 67 7.36 9.96 0.67
CA LEU A 67 5.93 9.84 0.96
C LEU A 67 5.32 8.72 0.12
N LEU A 68 4.40 7.96 0.72
CA LEU A 68 3.60 6.99 -0.01
C LEU A 68 2.52 7.70 -0.83
N SER A 69 2.21 7.16 -2.01
CA SER A 69 1.07 7.60 -2.82
C SER A 69 -0.25 7.16 -2.19
N GLU A 70 -1.36 7.76 -2.62
CA GLU A 70 -2.69 7.39 -2.15
C GLU A 70 -3.02 5.92 -2.46
N THR A 71 -2.62 5.43 -3.64
CA THR A 71 -2.77 4.02 -4.02
C THR A 71 -1.98 3.09 -3.09
N GLU A 72 -0.71 3.40 -2.80
CA GLU A 72 0.12 2.60 -1.88
C GLU A 72 -0.48 2.58 -0.46
N ILE A 73 -1.01 3.72 -0.01
CA ILE A 73 -1.67 3.83 1.30
C ILE A 73 -2.93 2.96 1.36
N ASN A 74 -3.76 3.00 0.32
CA ASN A 74 -5.00 2.22 0.27
C ASN A 74 -4.72 0.72 0.23
N GLU A 75 -3.81 0.27 -0.65
CA GLU A 75 -3.42 -1.15 -0.76
C GLU A 75 -2.90 -1.72 0.57
N ILE A 76 -2.00 -0.98 1.24
CA ILE A 76 -1.46 -1.39 2.53
C ILE A 76 -2.55 -1.40 3.61
N THR A 77 -3.42 -0.38 3.63
CA THR A 77 -4.48 -0.27 4.63
C THR A 77 -5.50 -1.40 4.49
N GLU A 78 -5.92 -1.72 3.27
CA GLU A 78 -6.82 -2.84 3.00
C GLU A 78 -6.21 -4.16 3.42
N TYR A 79 -4.94 -4.41 3.09
CA TYR A 79 -4.22 -5.60 3.53
C TYR A 79 -4.20 -5.73 5.07
N LEU A 80 -3.89 -4.63 5.77
CA LEU A 80 -3.86 -4.61 7.23
C LEU A 80 -5.25 -4.83 7.85
N ILE A 81 -6.29 -4.30 7.23
CA ILE A 81 -7.70 -4.52 7.63
C ILE A 81 -8.10 -5.98 7.44
N GLN A 82 -7.78 -6.58 6.29
CA GLN A 82 -8.13 -7.97 5.96
C GLN A 82 -7.42 -8.97 6.89
N ASN A 83 -6.23 -8.62 7.37
CA ASN A 83 -5.42 -9.45 8.29
C ASN A 83 -5.48 -8.95 9.74
N ALA A 84 -6.44 -8.06 10.05
CA ALA A 84 -6.58 -7.48 11.38
C ALA A 84 -7.00 -8.51 12.42
N LYS A 85 -6.86 -8.16 13.69
CA LYS A 85 -7.46 -8.95 14.77
C LYS A 85 -8.99 -8.96 14.61
N GLU A 86 -9.59 -10.14 14.52
CA GLU A 86 -11.04 -10.30 14.68
C GLU A 86 -11.43 -9.83 16.10
N GLN A 87 -12.50 -9.02 16.18
CA GLN A 87 -12.95 -8.36 17.40
C GLN A 87 -13.48 -9.37 18.43
#